data_AF-A0A9D2QUY3-F1
#
_entry.id   AF-A0A9D2QUY3-F1
#
_cell.length_a   1.000
_cell.length_b   1.000
_cell.length_c   1.000
_cell.angle_alpha   90.00
_cell.angle_beta   90.00
_cell.angle_gamma   90.00
#
_symmetry.space_group_name_H-M   'P 1'
#
loop_
_entity.id
_entity.type
_entity.pdbx_description
1 polymer ?
#
loop_
_entity_poly.entity_id
_entity_poly.type
_entity_poly.pdbx_seq_one_letter_code
_entity_poly.pdbx_strand_id
1 'polypeptide(L)'
;MEFKHQSVLLEETVRNLRVKPDGIYVDGTLGGGGHSYAVCQQLSAKGSLIGIDQDEAAIKAAGERLKEFGENVTIIRSNYCNMKKELQKIGITSVDGIILDLGVSSYQLDNKERGFTYREDVPLDMRMDQRNPRTARDIVNT
;
A
#
# COMPACT_ATOMS: atom_id res chain seq x y z
N MET A 1 -5.23 -7.99 15.80
CA MET A 1 -6.29 -7.09 15.31
C MET A 1 -6.44 -7.31 13.82
N GLU A 2 -7.66 -7.44 13.30
CA GLU A 2 -7.93 -7.62 11.87
C GLU A 2 -7.67 -6.32 11.10
N PHE A 3 -7.09 -6.39 9.90
CA PHE A 3 -6.85 -5.19 9.08
C PHE A 3 -8.17 -4.72 8.46
N LYS A 4 -8.79 -3.70 9.07
CA LYS A 4 -10.01 -3.05 8.53
C LYS A 4 -9.66 -1.64 8.05
N HIS A 5 -9.81 -1.42 6.76
CA HIS A 5 -9.61 -0.12 6.13
C HIS A 5 -10.53 0.00 4.92
N GLN A 6 -11.30 1.08 4.88
CA GLN A 6 -12.14 1.46 3.74
C GLN A 6 -11.38 2.50 2.93
N SER A 7 -11.19 2.22 1.64
CA SER A 7 -10.53 3.13 0.71
C SER A 7 -11.29 4.45 0.59
N VAL A 8 -10.56 5.56 0.72
CA VAL A 8 -11.11 6.92 0.54
C VAL A 8 -11.30 7.19 -0.95
N LEU A 9 -12.46 7.78 -1.32
CA LEU A 9 -12.82 8.12 -2.70
C LEU A 9 -12.56 6.97 -3.70
N LEU A 10 -12.93 5.74 -3.31
CA LEU A 10 -12.64 4.52 -4.07
C LEU A 10 -13.12 4.63 -5.53
N GLU A 11 -14.40 4.96 -5.71
CA GLU A 11 -15.05 5.04 -7.02
C GLU A 11 -14.44 6.14 -7.89
N GLU A 12 -14.24 7.33 -7.33
CA GLU A 12 -13.66 8.46 -8.05
C GLU A 12 -12.22 8.16 -8.47
N THR A 13 -11.42 7.56 -7.58
CA THR A 13 -10.02 7.22 -7.84
C THR A 13 -9.92 6.20 -8.98
N VAL A 14 -10.65 5.09 -8.89
CA VAL A 14 -10.61 4.01 -9.89
C VAL A 14 -11.17 4.48 -11.23
N ARG A 15 -12.25 5.27 -11.22
CA ARG A 15 -12.84 5.84 -12.44
C ARG A 15 -11.88 6.79 -13.16
N ASN A 16 -11.19 7.66 -12.42
CA ASN A 16 -10.24 8.61 -13.02
C ASN A 16 -8.92 7.96 -13.46
N LEU A 17 -8.58 6.79 -12.91
CA LEU A 17 -7.45 5.98 -13.37
C LEU A 17 -7.67 5.42 -14.79
N ARG A 18 -8.93 5.34 -15.25
CA ARG A 18 -9.33 4.85 -16.58
C ARG A 18 -8.68 3.51 -16.89
N VAL A 19 -8.97 2.52 -16.04
CA VAL A 19 -8.35 1.19 -16.11
C VAL A 19 -8.59 0.57 -17.48
N LYS A 20 -7.50 0.18 -18.14
CA LYS A 20 -7.48 -0.61 -19.37
C LYS A 20 -7.29 -2.07 -18.98
N PRO A 21 -8.05 -3.02 -19.57
CA PRO A 21 -7.97 -4.42 -19.18
C PRO A 21 -6.56 -5.03 -19.24
N ASP A 22 -5.77 -4.66 -20.26
CA ASP A 22 -4.41 -5.19 -20.47
C ASP A 22 -3.32 -4.22 -19.93
N GLY A 23 -3.70 -3.20 -19.15
CA GLY A 23 -2.79 -2.17 -18.67
C GLY A 23 -1.97 -2.59 -17.45
N ILE A 24 -0.90 -1.83 -17.18
CA ILE A 24 -0.04 -2.00 -16.01
C ILE A 24 -0.27 -0.85 -15.03
N TYR A 25 -0.66 -1.15 -13.80
CA TYR A 25 -0.99 -0.15 -12.78
C TYR A 25 -0.10 -0.31 -11.55
N VAL A 26 0.18 0.81 -10.88
CA VAL A 26 0.91 0.81 -9.60
C VAL A 26 0.05 1.43 -8.52
N ASP A 27 -0.10 0.74 -7.40
CA ASP A 27 -0.58 1.31 -6.15
C ASP A 27 0.63 1.52 -5.25
N GLY A 28 1.08 2.78 -5.11
CA GLY A 28 2.26 3.12 -4.32
C GLY A 28 2.02 3.15 -2.80
N THR A 29 0.78 2.96 -2.38
CA THR A 29 0.33 3.04 -0.98
C THR A 29 -0.64 1.90 -0.72
N LEU A 30 -0.20 0.68 -1.05
CA LEU A 30 -1.07 -0.50 -1.18
C LEU A 30 -1.99 -0.68 0.04
N GLY A 31 -1.49 -0.43 1.25
CA GLY A 31 -2.30 -0.48 2.46
C GLY A 31 -3.01 -1.83 2.61
N GLY A 32 -4.34 -1.79 2.78
CA GLY A 32 -5.15 -3.02 2.79
C GLY A 32 -5.48 -3.60 1.42
N GLY A 33 -5.11 -2.92 0.32
CA GLY A 33 -5.40 -3.32 -1.05
C GLY A 33 -6.81 -2.99 -1.53
N GLY A 34 -7.49 -1.99 -0.95
CA GLY A 34 -8.87 -1.64 -1.33
C GLY A 34 -8.98 -1.07 -2.76
N HIS A 35 -8.21 -0.03 -3.10
CA HIS A 35 -8.16 0.51 -4.46
C HIS A 35 -7.59 -0.51 -5.44
N SER A 36 -6.50 -1.17 -5.05
CA SER A 36 -5.87 -2.27 -5.78
C SER A 36 -6.87 -3.37 -6.19
N TYR A 37 -7.74 -3.81 -5.27
CA TYR A 37 -8.75 -4.82 -5.55
C TYR A 37 -9.72 -4.36 -6.66
N ALA A 38 -10.23 -3.12 -6.55
CA ALA A 38 -11.14 -2.55 -7.54
C ALA A 38 -10.47 -2.34 -8.92
N VAL A 39 -9.17 -2.05 -8.95
CA VAL A 39 -8.40 -2.04 -10.21
C VAL A 39 -8.29 -3.45 -10.79
N CYS A 40 -7.89 -4.44 -10.00
CA CYS A 40 -7.76 -5.83 -10.44
C CYS A 40 -9.06 -6.41 -11.01
N GLN A 41 -10.22 -6.04 -10.46
CA GLN A 41 -11.52 -6.45 -11.00
C GLN A 41 -11.78 -5.99 -12.45
N GLN A 42 -11.05 -4.99 -12.94
CA GLN A 42 -11.18 -4.46 -14.30
C GLN A 42 -10.07 -4.95 -15.24
N LEU A 43 -9.07 -5.68 -14.71
CA LEU A 43 -7.97 -6.22 -15.50
C LEU A 43 -8.37 -7.55 -16.16
N SER A 44 -7.81 -7.78 -17.35
CA SER A 44 -7.82 -9.08 -18.01
C SER A 44 -6.66 -9.94 -17.49
N ALA A 45 -6.56 -11.18 -17.94
CA ALA A 45 -5.39 -12.04 -17.68
C ALA A 45 -4.05 -11.47 -18.17
N LYS A 46 -4.04 -10.43 -19.01
CA LYS A 46 -2.81 -9.75 -19.49
C LYS A 46 -2.48 -8.47 -18.72
N GLY A 47 -3.42 -7.94 -17.95
CA GLY A 47 -3.20 -6.75 -17.13
C GLY A 47 -2.29 -7.04 -15.95
N SER A 48 -1.74 -6.02 -15.32
CA SER A 48 -0.94 -6.21 -14.12
C SER A 48 -1.14 -5.08 -13.12
N LEU A 49 -1.15 -5.43 -11.84
CA LEU A 49 -1.11 -4.49 -10.73
C LEU A 49 0.15 -4.74 -9.91
N ILE A 50 0.87 -3.66 -9.62
CA ILE A 50 2.03 -3.66 -8.73
C ILE A 50 1.68 -2.86 -7.48
N GLY A 51 1.56 -3.55 -6.36
CA GLY A 51 1.33 -2.94 -5.05
C GLY A 51 2.63 -2.70 -4.30
N ILE A 52 2.86 -1.48 -3.83
CA ILE A 52 4.03 -1.10 -3.02
C ILE A 52 3.54 -0.58 -1.67
N ASP A 53 4.10 -1.13 -0.59
CA ASP A 53 3.98 -0.55 0.74
C ASP A 53 5.24 -0.83 1.56
N GLN A 54 5.55 0.07 2.49
CA GLN A 54 6.69 -0.09 3.38
C GLN A 54 6.32 -0.86 4.67
N ASP A 55 5.03 -0.87 5.03
CA ASP A 55 4.49 -1.51 6.22
C ASP A 55 4.23 -3.00 6.00
N GLU A 56 4.83 -3.85 6.83
CA GLU A 56 4.65 -5.31 6.76
C GLU A 56 3.20 -5.76 6.95
N ALA A 57 2.46 -5.07 7.82
CA ALA A 57 1.07 -5.42 8.11
C ALA A 57 0.18 -5.16 6.88
N ALA A 58 0.46 -4.08 6.13
CA ALA A 58 -0.19 -3.77 4.88
C ALA A 58 0.10 -4.84 3.82
N ILE A 59 1.39 -5.18 3.63
CA ILE A 59 1.83 -6.22 2.69
C ILE A 59 1.12 -7.56 2.96
N LYS A 60 1.04 -7.97 4.23
CA LYS A 60 0.34 -9.21 4.60
C LYS A 60 -1.16 -9.13 4.34
N ALA A 61 -1.81 -8.03 4.74
CA ALA A 61 -3.26 -7.86 4.57
C ALA A 61 -3.67 -7.81 3.09
N ALA A 62 -2.95 -7.03 2.28
CA ALA A 62 -3.19 -6.95 0.84
C ALA A 62 -2.87 -8.27 0.13
N GLY A 63 -1.82 -8.99 0.55
CA GLY A 63 -1.48 -10.30 0.01
C GLY A 63 -2.60 -11.33 0.16
N GLU A 64 -3.26 -11.38 1.31
CA GLU A 64 -4.43 -12.24 1.51
C GLU A 64 -5.64 -11.76 0.69
N ARG A 65 -5.91 -10.45 0.65
CA ARG A 65 -7.06 -9.87 -0.07
C ARG A 65 -6.96 -10.05 -1.58
N LEU A 66 -5.77 -9.91 -2.16
CA LEU A 66 -5.55 -9.92 -3.61
C LEU A 66 -5.19 -11.30 -4.15
N LYS A 67 -5.18 -12.33 -3.29
CA LYS A 67 -4.77 -13.70 -3.63
C LYS A 67 -5.55 -14.30 -4.80
N GLU A 68 -6.83 -13.93 -4.96
CA GLU A 68 -7.69 -14.45 -6.04
C GLU A 68 -7.24 -14.00 -7.44
N PHE A 69 -6.48 -12.91 -7.55
CA PHE A 69 -5.99 -12.39 -8.84
C PHE A 69 -4.67 -13.05 -9.29
N GLY A 70 -4.06 -13.90 -8.46
CA GLY A 70 -2.90 -14.70 -8.84
C GLY A 70 -1.76 -13.91 -9.47
N GLU A 71 -1.35 -14.31 -10.67
CA GLU A 71 -0.18 -13.76 -11.38
C GLU A 71 -0.36 -12.31 -11.85
N ASN A 72 -1.58 -11.79 -11.89
CA ASN A 72 -1.83 -10.38 -12.22
C ASN A 72 -1.33 -9.41 -11.14
N VAL A 73 -1.02 -9.88 -9.93
CA VAL A 73 -0.63 -9.03 -8.79
C VAL A 73 0.79 -9.32 -8.35
N THR A 74 1.61 -8.27 -8.30
CA THR A 74 2.94 -8.29 -7.69
C THR A 74 2.98 -7.33 -6.50
N ILE A 75 3.34 -7.84 -5.32
CA ILE A 75 3.45 -7.03 -4.09
C ILE A 75 4.92 -6.85 -3.71
N ILE A 76 5.33 -5.61 -3.48
CA ILE A 76 6.71 -5.24 -3.17
C ILE A 76 6.76 -4.47 -1.85
N ARG A 77 7.48 -5.00 -0.85
CA ARG A 77 7.73 -4.30 0.41
C ARG A 77 8.83 -3.26 0.27
N SER A 78 8.48 -2.05 -0.17
CA SER A 78 9.40 -0.92 -0.34
C SER A 78 8.68 0.41 -0.10
N ASN A 79 9.45 1.49 0.00
CA ASN A 79 8.87 2.83 -0.01
C ASN A 79 8.59 3.25 -1.47
N TYR A 80 7.45 3.89 -1.75
CA TYR A 80 7.09 4.32 -3.11
C TYR A 80 8.10 5.28 -3.75
N CYS A 81 8.94 5.97 -2.97
CA CYS A 81 10.06 6.76 -3.51
C CYS A 81 11.04 5.90 -4.33
N ASN A 82 11.08 4.58 -4.07
CA ASN A 82 11.89 3.62 -4.82
C ASN A 82 11.13 2.97 -6.00
N MET A 83 9.88 3.36 -6.28
CA MET A 83 9.00 2.73 -7.28
C MET A 83 9.71 2.46 -8.61
N LYS A 84 10.35 3.48 -9.19
CA LYS A 84 11.08 3.32 -10.47
C LYS A 84 12.14 2.21 -10.40
N LYS A 85 12.94 2.18 -9.33
CA LYS A 85 13.99 1.18 -9.12
C LYS A 85 13.39 -0.21 -8.94
N GLU A 86 12.30 -0.34 -8.17
CA GLU A 86 11.65 -1.63 -7.94
C GLU A 86 10.98 -2.18 -9.21
N LEU A 87 10.30 -1.33 -9.99
CA LEU A 87 9.71 -1.72 -11.27
C LEU A 87 10.76 -2.17 -12.29
N GLN A 88 11.90 -1.47 -12.36
CA GLN A 88 12.99 -1.85 -13.25
C GLN A 88 13.56 -3.25 -12.95
N LYS A 89 13.62 -3.66 -11.67
CA LYS A 89 14.11 -5.00 -11.29
C LYS A 89 13.24 -6.12 -11.85
N ILE A 90 11.94 -5.86 -12.06
CA ILE A 90 10.98 -6.83 -12.61
C ILE A 90 10.69 -6.57 -14.09
N GLY A 91 11.53 -5.77 -14.77
CA GLY A 91 11.43 -5.54 -16.22
C GLY A 91 10.36 -4.53 -16.65
N ILE A 92 9.72 -3.83 -15.72
CA ILE A 92 8.70 -2.82 -16.03
C ILE A 92 9.36 -1.45 -16.17
N THR A 93 9.20 -0.84 -17.34
CA THR A 93 9.78 0.48 -17.68
C THR A 93 8.75 1.59 -17.85
N SER A 94 7.48 1.24 -17.98
CA SER A 94 6.33 2.16 -18.11
C SER A 94 5.07 1.56 -17.50
N VAL A 95 4.14 2.40 -17.07
CA VAL A 95 2.86 2.01 -16.48
C VAL A 95 1.73 2.91 -17.02
N ASP A 96 0.51 2.39 -17.08
CA ASP A 96 -0.68 3.08 -17.56
C ASP A 96 -1.31 3.99 -16.50
N GLY A 97 -1.05 3.74 -15.21
CA GLY A 97 -1.58 4.57 -14.13
C GLY A 97 -0.91 4.29 -12.79
N ILE A 98 -0.90 5.30 -11.93
CA ILE A 98 -0.34 5.25 -10.58
C ILE A 98 -1.37 5.83 -9.60
N ILE A 99 -1.60 5.13 -8.49
CA ILE A 99 -2.38 5.60 -7.35
C ILE A 99 -1.42 5.88 -6.18
N LEU A 100 -1.63 7.01 -5.50
CA LEU A 100 -1.01 7.34 -4.23
C LEU A 100 -2.09 7.91 -3.30
N ASP A 101 -2.53 7.09 -2.34
CA ASP A 101 -3.42 7.48 -1.25
C ASP A 101 -2.56 7.83 -0.03
N LEU A 102 -2.19 9.11 0.06
CA LEU A 102 -1.26 9.59 1.08
C LEU A 102 -1.95 9.73 2.43
N GLY A 103 -1.38 9.10 3.45
CA GLY A 103 -1.88 9.22 4.81
C GLY A 103 -1.43 8.05 5.67
N VAL A 104 -2.16 7.83 6.75
CA VAL A 104 -2.04 6.66 7.63
C VAL A 104 -3.24 5.74 7.43
N SER A 105 -3.03 4.44 7.56
CA SER A 105 -4.14 3.49 7.56
C SER A 105 -4.86 3.49 8.92
N SER A 106 -6.14 3.12 8.92
CA SER A 106 -6.91 2.93 10.15
C SER A 106 -6.24 1.91 11.08
N TYR A 107 -5.65 0.84 10.52
CA TYR A 107 -4.89 -0.14 11.27
C TYR A 107 -3.71 0.48 12.04
N GLN A 108 -3.01 1.46 11.46
CA GLN A 108 -1.90 2.15 12.13
C GLN A 108 -2.38 3.01 13.31
N LEU A 109 -3.55 3.65 13.17
CA LEU A 109 -4.16 4.45 14.24
C LEU A 109 -4.76 3.60 15.36
N ASP A 110 -5.40 2.48 15.00
CA ASP A 110 -6.11 1.62 15.94
C ASP A 110 -5.18 0.64 16.68
N ASN A 111 -4.03 0.31 16.09
CA ASN A 111 -3.02 -0.52 16.74
C ASN A 111 -2.12 0.34 17.65
N LYS A 112 -2.44 0.32 18.95
CA LYS A 112 -1.74 1.06 20.00
C LYS A 112 -0.22 0.89 19.99
N GLU A 113 0.27 -0.33 19.71
CA GLU A 113 1.71 -0.62 19.67
C GLU A 113 2.45 0.14 18.56
N ARG A 114 1.73 0.67 17.57
CA ARG A 114 2.31 1.46 16.47
C ARG A 114 2.56 2.92 16.84
N GLY A 115 1.92 3.43 17.90
CA GLY A 115 2.23 4.75 18.42
C GLY A 115 1.71 5.95 17.62
N PHE A 116 0.80 5.76 16.65
CA PHE A 116 0.27 6.85 15.83
C PHE A 116 -0.89 7.62 16.49
N THR A 117 -1.52 7.06 17.51
CA THR A 117 -2.65 7.70 18.21
C THR A 117 -2.18 8.53 19.38
N TYR A 118 -2.81 9.68 19.59
CA TYR A 118 -2.65 10.52 20.79
C TYR A 118 -3.82 10.35 21.77
N ARG A 119 -4.80 9.51 21.45
CA ARG A 119 -6.01 9.31 22.27
C ARG A 119 -5.73 8.51 23.54
N GLU A 120 -4.60 7.82 23.56
CA GLU A 120 -4.20 6.88 24.59
C GLU A 120 -2.71 7.03 24.86
N ASP A 121 -2.26 6.56 26.03
CA ASP A 121 -0.84 6.50 26.35
C ASP A 121 -0.22 5.26 25.67
N VAL A 122 0.56 5.51 24.62
CA VAL A 122 1.12 4.48 23.74
C VAL A 122 2.59 4.74 23.44
N PRO A 123 3.38 3.72 23.04
CA PRO A 123 4.79 3.92 22.69
C PRO A 123 4.97 4.96 21.57
N LEU A 124 5.97 5.84 21.70
CA LEU A 124 6.34 6.79 20.64
C LEU A 124 7.17 6.10 19.53
N ASP A 125 6.55 5.18 18.79
CA ASP A 125 7.16 4.53 17.63
C ASP A 125 6.95 5.37 16.35
N MET A 126 5.71 5.42 15.85
CA MET A 126 5.28 6.13 14.63
C MET A 126 5.99 5.72 13.33
N ARG A 127 6.75 4.62 13.31
CA ARG A 127 7.32 4.10 12.05
C ARG A 127 6.27 3.29 11.30
N MET A 128 6.07 3.63 10.03
CA MET A 128 5.35 2.76 9.10
C MET A 128 6.16 1.49 8.79
N ASP A 129 7.46 1.65 8.58
CA ASP A 129 8.40 0.54 8.38
C ASP A 129 9.31 0.37 9.59
N GLN A 130 9.04 -0.68 10.38
CA GLN A 130 9.79 -0.98 11.60
C GLN A 130 11.21 -1.52 11.34
N ARG A 131 11.62 -1.67 10.07
CA ARG A 131 13.04 -1.88 9.70
C ARG A 131 13.89 -0.63 9.92
N ASN A 132 13.28 0.56 9.93
CA ASN A 132 13.99 1.80 10.24
C ASN A 132 14.36 1.82 11.73
N PRO A 133 15.63 2.03 12.13
CA PRO A 133 16.01 1.98 13.54
C PRO A 133 15.48 3.15 14.37
N ARG A 134 15.18 4.31 13.75
CA ARG A 134 14.88 5.56 14.48
C ARG A 134 13.37 5.72 14.72
N THR A 135 12.96 5.77 15.97
CA THR A 135 11.57 5.97 16.43
C THR A 135 11.25 7.45 16.65
N ALA A 136 9.96 7.79 16.81
CA ALA A 136 9.55 9.12 17.26
C ALA A 136 10.12 9.46 18.65
N ARG A 137 10.23 8.49 19.56
CA ARG A 137 10.88 8.65 20.86
C ARG A 137 12.32 9.13 20.72
N ASP A 138 13.08 8.52 19.81
CA ASP A 138 14.47 8.91 19.57
C ASP A 138 14.53 10.34 19.03
N ILE A 139 13.62 10.70 18.11
CA ILE A 139 13.58 12.03 17.50
C ILE A 139 13.32 13.13 18.53
N VAL A 140 12.37 12.95 19.46
CA VAL A 140 12.03 14.02 20.43
C VAL A 140 12.99 14.11 21.62
N ASN A 141 13.88 13.13 21.79
CA ASN A 141 14.87 13.08 22.87
C ASN A 141 16.32 13.21 22.40
N THR A 142 16.56 13.56 21.13
CA THR A 142 17.89 13.83 20.54
C THR A 142 17.90 15.16 19.82
#